data_AF-A0A920T5P6-F1
#
_entry.id   AF-A0A920T5P6-F1
#
_cell.length_a   1.000
_cell.length_b   1.000
_cell.length_c   1.000
_cell.angle_alpha   90.00
_cell.angle_beta   90.00
_cell.angle_gamma   90.00
#
_symmetry.space_group_name_H-M   'P 1'
#
loop_
_entity.id
_entity.type
_entity.pdbx_description
1 polymer ?
#
loop_
_entity_poly.entity_id
_entity_poly.type
_entity_poly.pdbx_seq_one_letter_code
_entity_poly.pdbx_strand_id
1 'polypeptide(L)'
;MIKPIVPDLEIEGVKNEHLRMLNCFHPIILFWERGLRVVRSELVRRYTLANKLNPVIVNPHDAWIGLIASGFTIMNFATPFHSIGLRTLDDIEKAGVRLLHLQLPVPFDPQNIRNFSEGLDEILVIEEKNPTAEWLVKDALYGSANQPRVLGKTRPDGQPLMPSHGILDADASYRFVLTLCL
;
A
#
# COMPACT_ATOMS: atom_id res chain seq x y z
N MET A 1 -0.16 15.73 20.59
CA MET A 1 1.24 15.26 20.50
C MET A 1 1.20 13.77 20.18
N ILE A 2 1.64 13.35 19.00
CA ILE A 2 1.67 11.93 18.62
C ILE A 2 2.84 11.27 19.37
N LYS A 3 2.58 10.19 20.11
CA LYS A 3 3.62 9.41 20.79
C LYS A 3 3.87 8.12 20.01
N PRO A 4 5.02 7.97 19.35
CA PRO A 4 5.34 6.76 18.61
C PRO A 4 5.54 5.57 19.56
N ILE A 5 5.05 4.41 19.16
CA ILE A 5 5.26 3.13 19.83
C ILE A 5 6.51 2.50 19.24
N VAL A 6 7.53 2.27 20.07
CA VAL A 6 8.74 1.56 19.64
C VAL A 6 8.52 0.05 19.88
N PRO A 7 8.55 -0.78 18.83
CA PRO A 7 8.40 -2.22 18.98
C PRO A 7 9.66 -2.85 19.60
N ASP A 8 9.60 -4.15 19.89
CA ASP A 8 10.78 -4.91 20.27
C ASP A 8 11.87 -4.85 19.17
N LEU A 9 13.08 -4.48 19.61
CA LEU A 9 14.26 -4.30 18.78
C LEU A 9 15.14 -5.55 18.69
N GLU A 10 14.72 -6.64 19.34
CA GLU A 10 15.42 -7.91 19.30
C GLU A 10 15.10 -8.69 18.01
N ILE A 11 16.15 -9.09 17.30
CA ILE A 11 16.07 -9.95 16.12
C ILE A 11 17.04 -11.11 16.35
N GLU A 12 16.54 -12.34 16.25
CA GLU A 12 17.34 -13.57 16.44
C GLU A 12 18.08 -13.63 17.80
N GLY A 13 17.48 -13.12 18.88
CA GLY A 13 18.12 -13.12 20.20
C GLY A 13 19.11 -11.98 20.44
N VAL A 14 19.32 -11.10 19.44
CA VAL A 14 20.28 -10.00 19.52
C VAL A 14 19.53 -8.67 19.56
N LYS A 15 19.77 -7.91 20.62
CA LYS A 15 19.26 -6.53 20.72
C LYS A 15 19.99 -5.65 19.71
N ASN A 16 19.25 -5.06 18.78
CA ASN A 16 19.83 -4.24 17.73
C ASN A 16 19.98 -2.78 18.18
N GLU A 17 21.22 -2.34 18.29
CA GLU A 17 21.55 -0.93 18.50
C GLU A 17 21.97 -0.28 17.18
N HIS A 18 21.70 1.03 17.06
CA HIS A 18 22.08 1.78 15.87
C HIS A 18 23.59 1.99 15.81
N LEU A 19 24.30 1.09 15.13
CA LEU A 19 25.73 1.22 14.85
C LEU A 19 25.94 2.26 13.75
N ARG A 20 26.70 3.32 14.05
CA ARG A 20 27.21 4.28 13.05
C ARG A 20 28.68 3.96 12.79
N MET A 21 28.97 3.39 11.62
CA MET A 21 30.34 3.18 11.17
C MET A 21 30.50 3.77 9.77
N LEU A 22 31.50 4.64 9.59
CA LEU A 22 31.73 5.41 8.36
C LEU A 22 32.51 4.63 7.28
N ASN A 23 32.87 3.37 7.55
CA ASN A 23 33.74 2.58 6.69
C ASN A 23 32.93 1.60 5.83
N CYS A 24 32.90 1.87 4.52
CA CYS A 24 32.25 1.03 3.50
C CYS A 24 33.28 0.17 2.73
N PHE A 25 34.14 -0.57 3.42
CA PHE A 25 35.11 -1.47 2.79
C PHE A 25 34.52 -2.85 2.49
N HIS A 26 35.01 -3.50 1.44
CA HIS A 26 34.42 -4.70 0.82
C HIS A 26 33.98 -5.84 1.77
N PRO A 27 34.73 -6.26 2.83
CA PRO A 27 34.25 -7.32 3.73
C PRO A 27 33.10 -6.87 4.66
N ILE A 28 32.90 -5.57 4.86
CA ILE A 28 31.89 -5.00 5.77
C ILE A 28 30.55 -4.74 5.03
N ILE A 29 30.56 -4.65 3.70
CA ILE A 29 29.36 -4.39 2.88
C ILE A 29 28.29 -5.48 3.07
N LEU A 30 28.69 -6.76 3.08
CA LEU A 30 27.76 -7.88 3.25
C LEU A 30 27.05 -7.85 4.63
N PHE A 31 27.77 -7.42 5.67
CA PHE A 31 27.19 -7.21 6.99
C PHE A 31 26.12 -6.11 6.96
N TRP A 32 26.40 -4.98 6.28
CA TRP A 32 25.43 -3.90 6.12
C TRP A 32 24.23 -4.29 5.25
N GLU A 33 24.46 -5.04 4.17
CA GLU A 33 23.39 -5.54 3.32
C GLU A 33 22.45 -6.43 4.12
N ARG A 34 22.98 -7.40 4.89
CA ARG A 34 22.16 -8.23 5.80
C ARG A 34 21.42 -7.35 6.81
N GLY A 35 22.11 -6.38 7.40
CA GLY A 35 21.52 -5.44 8.35
C GLY A 35 20.40 -4.59 7.75
N LEU A 36 20.48 -4.23 6.47
CA LEU A 36 19.41 -3.51 5.78
C LEU A 36 18.25 -4.45 5.42
N ARG A 37 18.55 -5.58 4.77
CA ARG A 37 17.54 -6.49 4.20
C ARG A 37 16.76 -7.26 5.25
N VAL A 38 17.42 -7.71 6.31
CA VAL A 38 16.83 -8.61 7.30
C VAL A 38 16.46 -7.83 8.55
N VAL A 39 17.45 -7.23 9.22
CA VAL A 39 17.26 -6.62 10.54
C VAL A 39 16.41 -5.36 10.44
N ARG A 40 16.86 -4.34 9.68
CA ARG A 40 16.18 -3.05 9.60
C ARG A 40 14.80 -3.17 8.96
N SER A 41 14.67 -3.94 7.87
CA SER A 41 13.37 -4.21 7.26
C SER A 41 12.37 -4.81 8.26
N GLU A 42 12.76 -5.81 9.04
CA GLU A 42 11.85 -6.40 10.03
C GLU A 42 11.49 -5.42 11.15
N LEU A 43 12.47 -4.66 11.67
CA LEU A 43 12.21 -3.64 12.69
C LEU A 43 11.26 -2.55 12.20
N VAL A 44 11.44 -2.09 10.97
CA VAL A 44 10.54 -1.12 10.35
C VAL A 44 9.15 -1.74 10.15
N ARG A 45 9.04 -3.01 9.73
CA ARG A 45 7.75 -3.71 9.61
C ARG A 45 7.02 -3.79 10.95
N ARG A 46 7.72 -4.17 12.03
CA ARG A 46 7.15 -4.17 13.40
C ARG A 46 6.70 -2.78 13.83
N TYR A 47 7.47 -1.75 13.49
CA TYR A 47 7.11 -0.37 13.79
C TYR A 47 5.85 0.07 13.04
N THR A 48 5.75 -0.28 11.75
CA THR A 48 4.56 -0.04 10.91
C THR A 48 3.31 -0.65 11.54
N LEU A 49 3.40 -1.90 12.00
CA LEU A 49 2.29 -2.59 12.66
C LEU A 49 1.94 -1.95 14.00
N ALA A 50 2.93 -1.70 14.85
CA ALA A 50 2.71 -1.12 16.18
C ALA A 50 2.06 0.27 16.11
N ASN A 51 2.40 1.06 15.09
CA ASN A 51 1.90 2.42 14.91
C ASN A 51 0.75 2.53 13.90
N LYS A 52 0.26 1.41 13.35
CA LYS A 52 -0.82 1.37 12.36
C LYS A 52 -0.60 2.32 11.17
N LEU A 53 0.61 2.32 10.61
CA LEU A 53 0.98 3.24 9.52
C LEU A 53 0.34 2.87 8.17
N ASN A 54 -0.23 1.67 8.03
CA ASN A 54 -0.95 1.28 6.83
C ASN A 54 -2.41 0.90 7.16
N PRO A 55 -3.23 1.86 7.64
CA PRO A 55 -4.56 1.56 8.14
C PRO A 55 -5.57 1.38 7.00
N VAL A 56 -6.54 0.49 7.23
CA VAL A 56 -7.80 0.50 6.49
C VAL A 56 -8.65 1.64 7.07
N ILE A 57 -8.89 2.67 6.26
CA ILE A 57 -9.60 3.90 6.68
C ILE A 57 -11.11 3.73 6.53
N VAL A 58 -11.55 2.97 5.52
CA VAL A 58 -12.96 2.69 5.24
C VAL A 58 -13.11 1.18 5.07
N ASN A 59 -14.02 0.57 5.81
CA ASN A 59 -14.19 -0.89 5.83
C ASN A 59 -15.67 -1.31 5.95
N PRO A 60 -16.48 -1.16 4.89
CA PRO A 60 -17.86 -1.62 4.89
C PRO A 60 -17.90 -3.15 4.94
N HIS A 61 -18.96 -3.69 5.55
CA HIS A 61 -19.13 -5.15 5.71
C HIS A 61 -19.41 -5.87 4.38
N ASP A 62 -19.99 -5.15 3.43
CA ASP A 62 -20.42 -5.54 2.10
C ASP A 62 -19.47 -4.99 1.03
N ALA A 63 -18.20 -4.77 1.41
CA ALA A 63 -17.19 -4.30 0.49
C ALA A 63 -16.99 -5.30 -0.67
N TRP A 64 -17.16 -4.84 -1.90
CA TRP A 64 -16.93 -5.65 -3.12
C TRP A 64 -15.66 -5.23 -3.86
N ILE A 65 -15.23 -3.97 -3.68
CA ILE A 65 -14.01 -3.42 -4.28
C ILE A 65 -13.10 -2.76 -3.22
N GLY A 66 -11.81 -2.96 -3.37
CA GLY A 66 -10.77 -2.35 -2.54
C GLY A 66 -9.99 -1.29 -3.29
N LEU A 67 -9.78 -0.14 -2.65
CA LEU A 67 -8.85 0.89 -3.10
C LEU A 67 -7.61 0.88 -2.21
N ILE A 68 -6.44 0.79 -2.83
CA ILE A 68 -5.15 0.91 -2.15
C ILE A 68 -4.45 2.14 -2.68
N ALA A 69 -4.08 3.07 -1.80
CA ALA A 69 -3.41 4.29 -2.21
C ALA A 69 -2.21 4.62 -1.33
N SER A 70 -1.13 5.06 -1.96
CA SER A 70 0.11 5.41 -1.28
C SER A 70 0.25 6.92 -1.04
N GLY A 71 0.68 7.30 0.17
CA GLY A 71 1.15 8.66 0.47
C GLY A 71 0.13 9.76 0.17
N PHE A 72 0.55 10.77 -0.61
CA PHE A 72 -0.24 11.96 -0.96
C PHE A 72 -1.39 11.65 -1.93
N THR A 73 -1.34 10.51 -2.64
CA THR A 73 -2.37 10.13 -3.61
C THR A 73 -3.75 9.96 -2.96
N ILE A 74 -3.81 9.60 -1.66
CA ILE A 74 -5.07 9.55 -0.90
C ILE A 74 -5.81 10.90 -0.90
N MET A 75 -5.05 12.01 -0.88
CA MET A 75 -5.60 13.37 -0.84
C MET A 75 -6.07 13.84 -2.22
N ASN A 76 -5.51 13.27 -3.29
CA ASN A 76 -5.87 13.58 -4.67
C ASN A 76 -7.16 12.90 -5.13
N PHE A 77 -7.73 11.98 -4.34
CA PHE A 77 -9.02 11.36 -4.66
C PHE A 77 -10.21 12.30 -4.56
N ALA A 78 -10.10 13.44 -3.88
CA ALA A 78 -11.24 14.31 -3.67
C ALA A 78 -11.90 14.72 -5.01
N THR A 79 -11.16 15.38 -5.92
CA THR A 79 -11.76 15.93 -7.15
C THR A 79 -12.45 14.91 -8.06
N PRO A 80 -11.85 13.75 -8.38
CA PRO A 80 -12.43 12.74 -9.26
C PRO A 80 -13.59 11.99 -8.60
N PHE A 81 -13.47 11.62 -7.33
CA PHE A 81 -14.55 10.94 -6.60
C PHE A 81 -15.74 11.89 -6.39
N HIS A 82 -15.48 13.19 -6.19
CA HIS A 82 -16.53 14.21 -6.08
C HIS A 82 -17.41 14.29 -7.33
N SER A 83 -16.83 14.01 -8.51
CA SER A 83 -17.55 14.06 -9.79
C SER A 83 -18.61 12.97 -9.93
N ILE A 84 -18.40 11.80 -9.29
CA ILE A 84 -19.38 10.70 -9.22
C ILE A 84 -20.18 10.69 -7.93
N GLY A 85 -20.10 11.78 -7.15
CA GLY A 85 -20.88 11.93 -5.91
C GLY A 85 -20.26 11.28 -4.68
N LEU A 86 -19.06 10.70 -4.76
CA LEU A 86 -18.32 10.17 -3.62
C LEU A 86 -17.51 11.30 -2.97
N ARG A 87 -18.15 12.09 -2.11
CA ARG A 87 -17.56 13.33 -1.57
C ARG A 87 -16.89 13.15 -0.22
N THR A 88 -17.33 12.16 0.52
CA THR A 88 -16.93 11.86 1.88
C THR A 88 -16.54 10.41 2.02
N LEU A 89 -15.85 10.07 3.11
CA LEU A 89 -15.57 8.66 3.44
C LEU A 89 -16.86 7.87 3.66
N ASP A 90 -17.93 8.52 4.13
CA ASP A 90 -19.27 7.92 4.30
C ASP A 90 -19.91 7.58 2.95
N ASP A 91 -19.72 8.40 1.92
CA ASP A 91 -20.19 8.07 0.55
C ASP A 91 -19.43 6.86 -0.01
N ILE A 92 -18.11 6.79 0.21
CA ILE A 92 -17.26 5.66 -0.19
C ILE A 92 -17.70 4.38 0.54
N GLU A 93 -17.99 4.48 1.85
CA GLU A 93 -18.47 3.37 2.65
C GLU A 93 -19.82 2.84 2.13
N LYS A 94 -20.79 3.74 1.87
CA LYS A 94 -22.11 3.39 1.30
C LYS A 94 -22.04 2.81 -0.10
N ALA A 95 -20.98 3.11 -0.85
CA ALA A 95 -20.72 2.51 -2.15
C ALA A 95 -20.12 1.09 -2.06
N GLY A 96 -19.89 0.56 -0.86
CA GLY A 96 -19.27 -0.75 -0.66
C GLY A 96 -17.79 -0.77 -1.05
N VAL A 97 -17.10 0.36 -0.86
CA VAL A 97 -15.68 0.50 -1.22
C VAL A 97 -14.82 0.44 0.05
N ARG A 98 -13.89 -0.51 0.11
CA ARG A 98 -12.89 -0.60 1.18
C ARG A 98 -11.66 0.23 0.82
N LEU A 99 -11.10 1.00 1.75
CA LEU A 99 -9.98 1.92 1.47
C LEU A 99 -8.79 1.65 2.39
N LEU A 100 -7.65 1.28 1.82
CA LEU A 100 -6.36 1.12 2.50
C LEU A 100 -5.43 2.29 2.15
N HIS A 101 -4.92 2.96 3.18
CA HIS A 101 -3.90 3.99 3.02
C HIS A 101 -2.52 3.43 3.35
N LEU A 102 -1.66 3.32 2.35
CA LEU A 102 -0.27 2.94 2.51
C LEU A 102 0.57 4.19 2.83
N GLN A 103 0.80 4.48 4.11
CA GLN A 103 1.72 5.56 4.51
C GLN A 103 3.17 5.10 4.49
N LEU A 104 3.40 3.80 4.70
CA LEU A 104 4.70 3.17 4.59
C LEU A 104 4.63 1.92 3.70
N PRO A 105 4.78 2.05 2.37
CA PRO A 105 4.66 0.93 1.45
C PRO A 105 5.81 -0.09 1.54
N VAL A 106 6.99 0.34 2.01
CA VAL A 106 8.17 -0.53 2.18
C VAL A 106 8.78 -0.29 3.56
N PRO A 107 9.06 -1.34 4.36
CA PRO A 107 8.86 -2.77 4.08
C PRO A 107 7.38 -3.13 4.01
N PHE A 108 7.07 -3.98 3.05
CA PHE A 108 5.71 -4.41 2.74
C PHE A 108 5.28 -5.56 3.65
N ASP A 109 4.03 -5.54 4.10
CA ASP A 109 3.45 -6.61 4.91
C ASP A 109 2.38 -7.36 4.10
N PRO A 110 2.69 -8.57 3.59
CA PRO A 110 1.74 -9.36 2.82
C PRO A 110 0.48 -9.71 3.61
N GLN A 111 0.56 -9.87 4.94
CA GLN A 111 -0.60 -10.25 5.74
C GLN A 111 -1.64 -9.13 5.79
N ASN A 112 -1.21 -7.87 5.87
CA ASN A 112 -2.12 -6.73 5.82
C ASN A 112 -2.92 -6.70 4.50
N ILE A 113 -2.28 -7.04 3.38
CA ILE A 113 -2.94 -7.10 2.08
C ILE A 113 -3.88 -8.31 1.97
N ARG A 114 -3.48 -9.49 2.47
CA ARG A 114 -4.36 -10.67 2.53
C ARG A 114 -5.62 -10.36 3.32
N ASN A 115 -5.49 -9.81 4.53
CA ASN A 115 -6.63 -9.43 5.37
C ASN A 115 -7.50 -8.37 4.67
N PHE A 116 -6.89 -7.36 4.04
CA PHE A 116 -7.62 -6.34 3.30
C PHE A 116 -8.41 -6.93 2.11
N SER A 117 -7.87 -7.97 1.46
CA SER A 117 -8.45 -8.59 0.27
C SER A 117 -9.64 -9.52 0.55
N GLU A 118 -9.88 -9.89 1.80
CA GLU A 118 -10.93 -10.84 2.15
C GLU A 118 -12.31 -10.35 1.71
N GLY A 119 -12.98 -11.16 0.87
CA GLY A 119 -14.33 -10.89 0.37
C GLY A 119 -14.40 -9.88 -0.78
N LEU A 120 -13.27 -9.34 -1.26
CA LEU A 120 -13.25 -8.43 -2.40
C LEU A 120 -13.23 -9.20 -3.72
N ASP A 121 -13.93 -8.68 -4.72
CA ASP A 121 -13.87 -9.15 -6.11
C ASP A 121 -12.69 -8.50 -6.85
N GLU A 122 -12.41 -7.23 -6.51
CA GLU A 122 -11.41 -6.42 -7.18
C GLU A 122 -10.66 -5.50 -6.22
N ILE A 123 -9.39 -5.25 -6.53
CA ILE A 123 -8.51 -4.29 -5.88
C ILE A 123 -7.94 -3.37 -6.94
N LEU A 124 -8.07 -2.08 -6.69
CA LEU A 124 -7.48 -1.03 -7.48
C LEU A 124 -6.36 -0.33 -6.70
N VAL A 125 -5.15 -0.40 -7.24
CA VAL A 125 -3.95 0.20 -6.67
C VAL A 125 -3.64 1.50 -7.36
N ILE A 126 -3.51 2.56 -6.57
CA ILE A 126 -3.40 3.93 -7.07
C ILE A 126 -2.07 4.50 -6.57
N GLU A 127 -1.14 4.63 -7.51
CA GLU A 127 0.20 5.14 -7.26
C GLU A 127 0.73 5.99 -8.42
N GLU A 128 1.42 7.09 -8.09
CA GLU A 128 1.80 8.10 -9.07
C GLU A 128 2.96 7.64 -9.97
N LYS A 129 3.99 7.04 -9.40
CA LYS A 129 5.24 6.77 -10.12
C LYS A 129 5.30 5.36 -10.68
N ASN A 130 6.06 4.50 -10.03
CA ASN A 130 6.27 3.12 -10.45
C ASN A 130 5.16 2.24 -9.88
N PRO A 131 4.76 1.15 -10.56
CA PRO A 131 3.78 0.17 -10.10
C PRO A 131 4.27 -0.69 -8.91
N THR A 132 4.99 -0.10 -7.94
CA THR A 132 5.64 -0.85 -6.87
C THR A 132 4.61 -1.46 -5.93
N ALA A 133 3.60 -0.68 -5.52
CA ALA A 133 2.54 -1.19 -4.66
C ALA A 133 1.68 -2.22 -5.42
N GLU A 134 1.39 -1.99 -6.70
CA GLU A 134 0.65 -2.93 -7.53
C GLU A 134 1.34 -4.30 -7.58
N TRP A 135 2.65 -4.32 -7.83
CA TRP A 135 3.42 -5.56 -7.88
C TRP A 135 3.47 -6.28 -6.53
N LEU A 136 3.66 -5.54 -5.44
CA LEU A 136 3.69 -6.12 -4.10
C LEU A 136 2.32 -6.69 -3.70
N VAL A 137 1.23 -6.03 -4.06
CA VAL A 137 -0.14 -6.53 -3.83
C VAL A 137 -0.39 -7.80 -4.63
N LYS A 138 0.01 -7.83 -5.90
CA LYS A 138 -0.08 -9.03 -6.75
C LYS A 138 0.72 -10.19 -6.15
N ASP A 139 1.96 -9.93 -5.71
CA ASP A 139 2.82 -10.91 -5.06
C ASP A 139 2.20 -11.46 -3.76
N ALA A 140 1.63 -10.60 -2.92
CA ALA A 140 0.95 -11.02 -1.69
C ALA A 140 -0.22 -11.97 -1.94
N LEU A 141 -0.96 -11.77 -3.03
CA LEU A 141 -2.21 -12.49 -3.32
C LEU A 141 -2.00 -13.70 -4.24
N TYR A 142 -0.84 -13.78 -4.90
CA TYR A 142 -0.52 -14.87 -5.81
C TYR A 142 -0.66 -16.24 -5.14
N GLY A 143 -1.40 -17.15 -5.80
CA GLY A 143 -1.62 -18.52 -5.32
C GLY A 143 -2.67 -18.64 -4.20
N SER A 144 -3.38 -17.57 -3.84
CA SER A 144 -4.52 -17.66 -2.94
C SER A 144 -5.78 -18.18 -3.65
N ALA A 145 -6.63 -18.91 -2.93
CA ALA A 145 -7.78 -19.60 -3.51
C ALA A 145 -8.85 -18.65 -4.10
N ASN A 146 -9.03 -17.47 -3.50
CA ASN A 146 -10.04 -16.48 -3.87
C ASN A 146 -9.37 -15.12 -4.12
N GLN A 147 -8.32 -15.08 -4.97
CA GLN A 147 -7.62 -13.83 -5.22
C GLN A 147 -8.53 -12.83 -5.97
N PRO A 148 -8.66 -11.57 -5.51
CA PRO A 148 -9.33 -10.53 -6.29
C PRO A 148 -8.52 -10.17 -7.54
N ARG A 149 -9.18 -9.56 -8.52
CA ARG A 149 -8.48 -8.92 -9.64
C ARG A 149 -7.69 -7.72 -9.12
N VAL A 150 -6.41 -7.59 -9.47
CA VAL A 150 -5.59 -6.44 -9.07
C VAL A 150 -5.29 -5.57 -10.29
N LEU A 151 -5.83 -4.36 -10.28
CA LEU A 151 -5.64 -3.33 -11.30
C LEU A 151 -4.77 -2.19 -10.76
N GLY A 152 -4.02 -1.52 -11.63
CA GLY A 152 -3.19 -0.38 -11.25
C GLY A 152 -2.82 0.46 -12.46
N LYS A 153 -1.59 0.36 -12.95
CA LYS A 153 -1.13 1.11 -14.13
C LYS A 153 -1.80 0.67 -15.42
N THR A 154 -2.10 -0.61 -15.57
CA THR A 154 -2.68 -1.19 -16.78
C THR A 154 -3.93 -2.00 -16.47
N ARG A 155 -4.86 -2.00 -17.43
CA ARG A 155 -6.04 -2.87 -17.45
C ARG A 155 -5.64 -4.30 -17.87
N PRO A 156 -6.54 -5.29 -17.70
CA PRO A 156 -6.30 -6.66 -18.14
C PRO A 156 -6.09 -6.81 -19.66
N ASP A 157 -6.64 -5.89 -20.45
CA ASP A 157 -6.49 -5.83 -21.91
C ASP A 157 -5.21 -5.13 -22.37
N GLY A 158 -4.35 -4.70 -21.43
CA GLY A 158 -3.10 -4.01 -21.70
C GLY A 158 -3.24 -2.50 -21.92
N GLN A 159 -4.45 -1.94 -21.89
CA GLN A 159 -4.62 -0.49 -22.01
C GLN A 159 -4.12 0.23 -20.75
N PRO A 160 -3.46 1.40 -20.88
CA PRO A 160 -3.03 2.17 -19.73
C PRO A 160 -4.25 2.73 -18.98
N LEU A 161 -4.33 2.40 -17.69
CA LEU A 161 -5.30 2.97 -16.76
C LEU A 161 -4.76 4.27 -16.16
N MET A 162 -3.46 4.32 -15.88
CA MET A 162 -2.78 5.47 -15.30
C MET A 162 -1.50 5.81 -16.07
N PRO A 163 -1.13 7.09 -16.16
CA PRO A 163 0.19 7.46 -16.68
C PRO A 163 1.29 6.93 -15.74
N SER A 164 2.42 6.52 -16.32
CA SER A 164 3.62 6.09 -15.60
C SER A 164 4.56 7.25 -15.24
N HIS A 165 4.20 8.47 -15.65
CA HIS A 165 4.98 9.68 -15.48
C HIS A 165 4.08 10.88 -15.17
N GLY A 166 4.67 11.95 -14.62
CA GLY A 166 3.93 13.14 -14.22
C GLY A 166 3.18 12.95 -12.90
N ILE A 167 2.33 13.91 -12.57
CA ILE A 167 1.49 13.89 -11.38
C ILE A 167 0.18 13.19 -11.73
N LEU A 168 -0.39 12.46 -10.77
CA LEU A 168 -1.77 11.99 -10.86
C LEU A 168 -2.70 13.19 -10.86
N ASP A 169 -3.04 13.66 -12.06
CA ASP A 169 -4.00 14.73 -12.26
C ASP A 169 -5.44 14.19 -12.20
N ALA A 170 -6.40 15.11 -12.26
CA ALA A 170 -7.80 14.75 -12.20
C ALA A 170 -8.20 13.82 -13.35
N ASP A 171 -7.64 14.00 -14.55
CA ASP A 171 -8.02 13.26 -15.77
C ASP A 171 -7.56 11.79 -15.72
N ALA A 172 -6.32 11.55 -15.28
CA ALA A 172 -5.85 10.20 -14.95
C ALA A 172 -6.76 9.56 -13.89
N SER A 173 -7.19 10.35 -12.92
CA SER A 173 -8.04 9.90 -11.82
C SER A 173 -9.50 9.60 -12.24
N TYR A 174 -10.05 10.29 -13.24
CA TYR A 174 -11.38 10.00 -13.81
C TYR A 174 -11.46 8.62 -14.48
N ARG A 175 -10.37 8.16 -15.10
CA ARG A 175 -10.33 6.82 -15.73
C ARG A 175 -10.50 5.68 -14.74
N PHE A 176 -10.13 5.91 -13.48
CA PHE A 176 -10.36 4.95 -12.39
C PHE A 176 -11.80 4.92 -11.93
N VAL A 177 -12.37 6.11 -11.80
CA VAL A 177 -13.77 6.28 -11.39
C VAL A 177 -14.70 5.59 -12.39
N LEU A 178 -14.40 5.64 -13.69
CA LEU A 178 -15.13 4.87 -14.70
C LEU A 178 -15.04 3.35 -14.50
N THR A 179 -13.92 2.84 -13.97
CA THR A 179 -13.80 1.42 -13.63
C THR A 179 -14.67 1.05 -12.41
N LEU A 180 -14.93 1.99 -11.50
CA LEU A 180 -15.85 1.77 -10.37
C LEU A 180 -17.34 1.79 -10.78
N CYS A 181 -17.68 2.36 -11.93
CA CYS A 181 -19.06 2.48 -12.41
C CYS A 181 -19.48 1.39 -13.43
N LEU A 182 -18.56 0.51 -13.83
CA LEU A 182 -18.77 -0.57 -14.82
C LEU A 182 -18.81 -1.92 -14.12
#